data_AF-A0A937MP47-F1
#
_entry.id   AF-A0A937MP47-F1
#
_cell.length_a   1.000
_cell.length_b   1.000
_cell.length_c   1.000
_cell.angle_alpha   90.00
_cell.angle_beta   90.00
_cell.angle_gamma   90.00
#
_symmetry.space_group_name_H-M   'P 1'
#
loop_
_entity.id
_entity.type
_entity.pdbx_description
1 polymer ?
#
loop_
_entity_poly.entity_id
_entity_poly.type
_entity_poly.pdbx_seq_one_letter_code
_entity_poly.pdbx_strand_id
1 'polypeptide(L)'
;MLKKDVLPAAKRVFEGLSEGYRQGKFRYLDVLDAQRTLFKAQATYIEALANYHETSVEVERLIGQRVDKARVARGKREEYREKK
;
A
#
# COMPACT_ATOMS: atom_id res chain seq x y z
N MET A 1 -6.27 1.22 0.78
CA MET A 1 -6.83 -0.12 0.62
C MET A 1 -5.75 -1.21 0.65
N LEU A 2 -4.81 -1.28 -0.32
CA LEU A 2 -3.82 -2.39 -0.36
C LEU A 2 -2.99 -2.58 0.93
N LYS A 3 -2.31 -1.53 1.40
CA LYS A 3 -1.46 -1.60 2.61
C LYS A 3 -2.25 -1.88 3.89
N LYS A 4 -3.48 -1.34 3.99
CA LYS A 4 -4.26 -1.31 5.23
C LYS A 4 -5.15 -2.54 5.39
N ASP A 5 -5.61 -3.11 4.27
CA ASP A 5 -6.66 -4.13 4.27
C ASP A 5 -6.19 -5.42 3.61
N VAL A 6 -5.78 -5.34 2.33
CA VAL A 6 -5.49 -6.53 1.50
C VAL A 6 -4.24 -7.27 1.96
N LEU A 7 -3.12 -6.56 2.19
CA LEU A 7 -1.88 -7.19 2.65
C LEU A 7 -2.04 -7.88 4.02
N PRO A 8 -2.59 -7.19 5.05
CA PRO A 8 -2.82 -7.83 6.34
C PRO A 8 -3.79 -9.01 6.28
N ALA A 9 -4.85 -8.94 5.46
CA ALA A 9 -5.78 -10.04 5.29
C ALA A 9 -5.12 -11.26 4.63
N ALA A 10 -4.40 -11.07 3.52
CA ALA A 10 -3.69 -12.16 2.84
C ALA A 10 -2.63 -12.81 3.74
N LYS A 11 -1.93 -12.01 4.56
CA LYS A 11 -0.96 -12.51 5.54
C LYS A 11 -1.62 -13.41 6.59
N ARG A 12 -2.75 -12.97 7.18
CA ARG A 12 -3.48 -13.77 8.17
C ARG A 12 -3.98 -15.09 7.60
N VAL A 13 -4.45 -15.10 6.34
CA VAL A 13 -4.89 -16.33 5.66
C VAL A 13 -3.72 -17.30 5.50
N PHE A 14 -2.56 -16.82 5.03
CA PHE A 14 -1.36 -17.66 4.93
C PHE A 14 -0.90 -18.21 6.28
N GLU A 15 -0.90 -17.39 7.33
CA GLU A 15 -0.53 -17.82 8.69
C GLU A 15 -1.51 -18.87 9.23
N GLY A 16 -2.81 -18.66 9.06
CA GLY A 16 -3.85 -19.59 9.51
C GLY A 16 -3.81 -20.94 8.78
N LEU A 17 -3.62 -20.92 7.46
CA LEU A 17 -3.48 -22.14 6.66
C LEU A 17 -2.18 -22.89 6.98
N SER A 18 -1.09 -22.16 7.20
CA SER A 18 0.20 -22.76 7.62
C SER A 18 0.08 -23.47 8.96
N GLU A 19 -0.63 -22.87 9.92
CA GLU A 19 -0.89 -23.48 11.22
C GLU A 19 -1.82 -24.69 11.09
N GLY A 20 -2.91 -24.56 10.34
CA GLY A 20 -3.82 -25.68 10.12
C GLY A 20 -3.16 -26.84 9.35
N TYR A 21 -2.22 -26.59 8.44
CA TYR A 21 -1.39 -27.63 7.83
C TYR A 21 -0.50 -28.35 8.85
N ARG A 22 0.18 -27.61 9.74
CA ARG A 22 0.96 -28.22 10.84
C ARG A 22 0.11 -29.10 11.75
N GLN A 23 -1.16 -28.75 11.92
CA GLN A 23 -2.14 -29.52 12.68
C GLN A 23 -2.82 -30.64 11.86
N GLY A 24 -2.48 -30.81 10.58
CA GLY A 24 -3.08 -31.81 9.68
C GLY A 24 -4.50 -31.49 9.18
N LYS A 25 -4.98 -30.25 9.39
CA LYS A 25 -6.33 -29.78 9.03
C LYS A 25 -6.46 -29.31 7.58
N PHE A 26 -5.35 -28.95 6.94
CA PHE A 26 -5.29 -28.50 5.55
C PHE A 26 -4.20 -29.24 4.78
N ARG A 27 -4.29 -29.23 3.46
CA ARG A 27 -3.26 -29.81 2.59
C ARG A 27 -2.16 -28.78 2.37
N TYR A 28 -0.96 -29.26 2.07
CA TYR A 28 0.16 -28.36 1.76
C TYR A 28 -0.11 -27.46 0.54
N LEU A 29 -0.91 -27.94 -0.42
CA LEU A 29 -1.34 -27.15 -1.58
C LEU A 29 -2.15 -25.90 -1.18
N ASP A 30 -2.95 -25.97 -0.13
CA ASP A 30 -3.74 -24.83 0.36
C ASP A 30 -2.80 -23.74 0.92
N VAL A 31 -1.73 -24.16 1.60
CA VAL A 31 -0.68 -23.25 2.09
C VAL A 31 0.04 -22.56 0.94
N LEU A 32 0.38 -23.31 -0.10
CA LEU A 32 1.06 -22.76 -1.29
C LEU A 32 0.17 -21.78 -2.06
N ASP A 33 -1.14 -22.04 -2.13
CA ASP A 33 -2.07 -21.11 -2.76
C ASP A 33 -2.22 -19.80 -1.97
N ALA A 34 -2.28 -19.90 -0.63
CA ALA A 34 -2.28 -18.74 0.25
C ALA A 34 -0.98 -17.93 0.15
N GLN A 35 0.16 -18.61 0.08
CA GLN A 35 1.46 -17.97 -0.13
C GLN A 35 1.50 -17.22 -1.47
N ARG A 36 1.02 -17.86 -2.54
CA ARG A 36 0.92 -17.24 -3.88
C ARG A 36 0.03 -15.99 -3.83
N THR A 37 -1.09 -16.05 -3.12
CA THR A 37 -2.00 -14.90 -2.96
C THR A 37 -1.35 -13.75 -2.19
N LEU A 38 -0.63 -14.05 -1.10
CA LEU A 38 0.14 -13.05 -0.36
C LEU A 38 1.19 -12.36 -1.24
N PHE A 39 1.93 -13.12 -2.03
CA PHE A 39 2.95 -12.57 -2.93
C PHE A 39 2.35 -11.71 -4.04
N LYS A 40 1.21 -12.12 -4.61
CA LYS A 40 0.47 -11.27 -5.57
C LYS A 40 0.06 -9.93 -4.94
N ALA A 41 -0.49 -9.96 -3.72
CA ALA A 41 -0.88 -8.74 -3.03
C ALA A 41 0.32 -7.81 -2.75
N GLN A 42 1.47 -8.39 -2.38
CA GLN A 42 2.72 -7.64 -2.19
C GLN A 42 3.22 -7.01 -3.50
N ALA A 43 3.20 -7.75 -4.60
CA ALA A 43 3.60 -7.24 -5.92
C ALA A 43 2.73 -6.05 -6.35
N THR A 44 1.40 -6.20 -6.27
CA THR A 44 0.46 -5.11 -6.61
C THR A 44 0.66 -3.88 -5.70
N TYR A 45 1.03 -4.07 -4.44
CA TYR A 45 1.33 -2.95 -3.55
C TYR A 45 2.61 -2.21 -3.96
N ILE A 46 3.65 -2.93 -4.38
CA ILE A 46 4.89 -2.33 -4.88
C ILE A 46 4.62 -1.56 -6.18
N GLU A 47 3.88 -2.14 -7.12
CA GLU A 47 3.49 -1.48 -8.37
C GLU A 47 2.68 -0.21 -8.11
N ALA A 48 1.69 -0.27 -7.20
CA ALA A 48 0.90 0.91 -6.84
C ALA A 48 1.76 2.02 -6.22
N LEU A 49 2.78 1.66 -5.43
CA LEU A 49 3.71 2.62 -4.85
C LEU A 49 4.63 3.23 -5.91
N ALA A 50 5.14 2.43 -6.84
CA ALA A 50 5.93 2.89 -7.96
C ALA A 50 5.13 3.89 -8.83
N ASN A 51 3.91 3.51 -9.22
CA ASN A 51 3.00 4.38 -9.98
C ASN A 51 2.70 5.68 -9.25
N TYR A 52 2.48 5.63 -7.93
CA TYR A 52 2.28 6.84 -7.12
C TYR A 52 3.48 7.80 -7.21
N HIS A 53 4.70 7.27 -7.09
CA HIS A 53 5.91 8.10 -7.21
C HIS A 53 6.10 8.66 -8.61
N GLU A 54 5.85 7.85 -9.65
CA GLU A 54 5.92 8.30 -11.04
C GLU A 54 4.92 9.42 -11.34
N THR A 55 3.65 9.23 -10.97
CA THR A 55 2.61 10.27 -11.12
C THR A 55 2.95 11.51 -10.30
N SER A 56 3.51 11.37 -9.09
CA SER A 56 3.93 12.51 -8.29
C SER A 56 5.01 13.32 -9.02
N VAL A 57 6.01 12.66 -9.61
CA VAL A 57 7.07 13.35 -10.38
C VAL A 57 6.49 14.04 -11.62
N GLU A 58 5.55 13.41 -12.32
CA GLU A 58 4.90 14.01 -13.48
C GLU A 58 4.11 15.28 -13.10
N VAL A 59 3.36 15.23 -12.00
CA VAL A 59 2.65 16.39 -11.45
C VAL A 59 3.64 17.48 -11.04
N GLU A 60 4.73 17.13 -10.35
CA GLU A 60 5.80 18.07 -9.97
C GLU A 60 6.41 18.77 -11.19
N ARG A 61 6.62 18.02 -12.27
CA ARG A 61 7.14 18.55 -13.54
C ARG A 61 6.16 19.54 -14.18
N LEU A 62 4.85 19.25 -14.16
CA LEU A 62 3.82 20.14 -14.70
C LEU A 62 3.69 21.45 -13.92
N ILE A 63 3.81 21.40 -12.59
CA ILE A 63 3.64 22.59 -11.72
C ILE A 63 4.95 23.33 -11.44
N GLY A 64 6.10 22.80 -11.91
CA GLY A 64 7.43 23.40 -11.73
C GLY A 64 7.92 23.47 -10.27
N GLN A 65 7.26 22.73 -9.36
CA GLN A 65 7.57 22.72 -7.93
C GLN A 65 7.23 21.36 -7.32
N ARG A 66 7.92 21.02 -6.24
CA ARG A 66 7.64 19.76 -5.53
C ARG A 66 6.22 19.77 -4.92
N VAL A 67 5.49 18.67 -5.06
CA VAL A 67 4.11 18.52 -4.56
C VAL A 67 4.11 18.63 -3.04
N ASP A 68 5.15 18.13 -2.37
CA ASP A 68 5.35 18.28 -0.93
C ASP A 68 5.47 19.76 -0.52
N LYS A 69 6.21 20.56 -1.30
CA LYS A 69 6.36 22.00 -1.04
C LYS A 69 5.08 22.77 -1.35
N ALA A 70 4.37 22.41 -2.43
CA ALA A 70 3.10 23.02 -2.80
C ALA A 70 2.01 22.76 -1.74
N ARG A 71 1.99 21.57 -1.12
CA ARG A 71 1.08 21.23 -0.01
C ARG A 71 1.37 22.08 1.23
N VAL A 72 2.64 22.22 1.59
CA VAL A 72 3.07 23.05 2.75
C VAL A 72 2.80 24.54 2.51
N ALA A 73 3.00 25.05 1.30
CA ALA A 73 2.72 26.43 0.95
C ALA A 73 1.23 26.78 1.00
N ARG A 74 0.35 25.81 0.67
CA ARG A 74 -1.11 25.97 0.75
C ARG A 74 -1.60 26.02 2.20
N GLY A 75 -1.12 25.11 3.05
CA GLY A 75 -1.47 25.13 4.48
C GLY A 75 -1.05 26.42 5.19
N LYS A 76 0.14 26.95 4.88
CA LYS A 76 0.59 28.24 5.42
C LYS A 76 -0.26 29.44 4.98
N ARG A 77 -0.85 29.40 3.78
CA ARG A 77 -1.73 30.47 3.28
C ARG A 77 -3.10 30.46 3.96
N GLU A 78 -3.59 29.29 4.36
CA GLU A 78 -4.87 29.14 5.07
C GLU A 78 -4.73 29.55 6.55
N GLU A 79 -3.63 29.19 7.20
CA GLU A 79 -3.30 29.58 8.58
C GLU A 79 -3.19 31.11 8.77
N TYR A 80 -2.74 31.82 7.73
CA TYR A 80 -2.70 33.30 7.71
C TYR A 80 -4.08 33.93 7.51
N ARG A 81 -5.05 33.18 6.98
CA ARG A 81 -6.40 33.67 6.69
C ARG A 81 -7.36 33.51 7.87
N GLU A 82 -7.09 32.58 8.78
CA GLU A 82 -7.85 32.39 10.04
C GLU A 82 -7.39 33.31 11.18
N LYS A 83 -6.20 33.92 11.08
CA LYS A 83 -5.67 34.86 12.09
C LYS A 83 -6.09 36.33 11.86
N LYS A 84 -7.03 36.59 10.97
CA LYS A 84 -7.50 37.93 10.61
C LYS A 84 -9.02 37.99 10.73
#